data_AF-A0A0J7IIZ0-F1
#
_entry.id   AF-A0A0J7IIZ0-F1
#
_cell.length_a   1.000
_cell.length_b   1.000
_cell.length_c   1.000
_cell.angle_alpha   90.00
_cell.angle_beta   90.00
_cell.angle_gamma   90.00
#
_symmetry.space_group_name_H-M   'P 1'
#
loop_
_entity.id
_entity.type
_entity.pdbx_description
1 polymer ?
#
loop_
_entity_poly.entity_id
_entity_poly.type
_entity_poly.pdbx_seq_one_letter_code
_entity_poly.pdbx_strand_id
1 'polypeptide(L)'
;MINTLKKYWFFLLIALIGINYAGFHLLGESIGISDALEHVESEQVIRKLKQKDFLYMLFIDAVLILDFFLVLFFLFIAGRKIVQLIIKK
;
A
#
# COMPACT_ATOMS: atom_id res chain seq x y z
N MET A 1 3.28 -0.58 24.44
CA MET A 1 3.37 -0.54 22.97
C MET A 1 3.56 -1.93 22.35
N ILE A 2 4.65 -2.65 22.66
CA ILE A 2 4.91 -4.00 22.11
C ILE A 2 3.87 -5.05 22.53
N ASN A 3 3.37 -5.01 23.76
CA ASN A 3 2.35 -5.95 24.23
C ASN A 3 1.00 -5.73 23.55
N THR A 4 0.64 -4.47 23.29
CA THR A 4 -0.56 -4.10 22.53
C THR A 4 -0.44 -4.56 21.08
N LEU A 5 0.71 -4.33 20.44
CA LEU A 5 0.98 -4.80 19.08
C LEU A 5 0.91 -6.34 18.99
N LYS A 6 1.48 -7.05 19.96
CA LYS A 6 1.37 -8.52 20.07
C LYS A 6 -0.06 -9.00 20.30
N LYS A 7 -0.92 -8.22 20.94
CA LYS A 7 -2.33 -8.60 21.16
C LYS A 7 -3.16 -8.47 19.89
N TYR A 8 -2.89 -7.43 19.08
CA TYR A 8 -3.66 -7.12 17.88
C TYR A 8 -2.94 -7.45 16.56
N TRP A 9 -1.83 -8.18 16.62
CA TRP A 9 -1.00 -8.46 15.44
C TRP A 9 -1.78 -9.16 14.32
N PHE A 10 -2.73 -10.01 14.67
CA PHE A 10 -3.58 -10.72 13.71
C PHE A 10 -4.57 -9.78 13.01
N PHE A 11 -5.19 -8.85 13.76
CA PHE A 11 -6.05 -7.82 13.17
C PHE A 11 -5.26 -6.89 12.26
N LEU A 12 -4.03 -6.53 12.67
CA LEU A 12 -3.12 -5.75 11.84
C LEU A 12 -2.78 -6.49 10.54
N LEU A 13 -2.53 -7.79 10.61
CA LEU A 13 -2.23 -8.61 9.43
C LEU A 13 -3.42 -8.71 8.48
N ILE A 14 -4.63 -8.90 8.99
CA ILE A 14 -5.86 -8.85 8.18
C ILE A 14 -6.03 -7.48 7.52
N ALA A 15 -5.81 -6.39 8.27
CA ALA A 15 -5.91 -5.05 7.74
C ALA A 15 -4.89 -4.81 6.61
N LEU A 16 -3.65 -5.26 6.79
CA LEU A 16 -2.60 -5.16 5.76
C LEU A 16 -2.96 -5.93 4.49
N ILE A 17 -3.48 -7.15 4.62
CA ILE A 17 -3.97 -7.94 3.48
C ILE A 17 -5.11 -7.20 2.76
N GLY A 18 -6.09 -6.70 3.52
CA GLY A 18 -7.22 -5.96 2.96
C GLY A 18 -6.80 -4.70 2.22
N ILE A 19 -5.89 -3.92 2.79
CA ILE A 19 -5.34 -2.70 2.19
C ILE A 19 -4.57 -3.03 0.90
N ASN A 20 -3.74 -4.08 0.91
CA ASN A 20 -3.00 -4.54 -0.27
C ASN A 20 -3.94 -5.02 -1.38
N TYR A 21 -4.96 -5.82 -1.03
CA TYR A 21 -5.96 -6.29 -1.99
C TYR A 21 -6.72 -5.11 -2.60
N ALA A 22 -7.14 -4.13 -1.78
CA ALA A 22 -7.79 -2.92 -2.25
C ALA A 22 -6.88 -2.11 -3.18
N GLY A 23 -5.60 -1.94 -2.82
CA GLY A 23 -4.62 -1.26 -3.66
C GLY A 23 -4.46 -1.91 -5.03
N PHE A 24 -4.36 -3.25 -5.06
CA PHE A 24 -4.28 -4.01 -6.31
C PHE A 24 -5.55 -3.90 -7.16
N HIS A 25 -6.73 -3.95 -6.53
CA HIS A 25 -8.00 -3.77 -7.23
C HIS A 25 -8.12 -2.37 -7.84
N LEU A 26 -7.76 -1.33 -7.08
CA LEU A 26 -7.79 0.05 -7.56
C LEU A 26 -6.75 0.33 -8.64
N LEU A 27 -5.60 -0.34 -8.61
CA LEU A 27 -4.62 -0.33 -9.72
C LEU A 27 -5.27 -0.79 -11.03
N GLY A 28 -6.01 -1.91 -10.98
CA GLY A 28 -6.76 -2.41 -12.14
C GLY A 28 -7.83 -1.42 -12.62
N GLU A 29 -8.60 -0.82 -11.70
CA GLU A 29 -9.58 0.20 -12.09
C GLU A 29 -8.92 1.45 -12.68
N SER A 30 -7.78 1.91 -12.15
CA SER A 30 -7.04 3.07 -12.65
C SER A 30 -6.56 2.85 -14.08
N ILE A 31 -6.03 1.67 -14.39
CA ILE A 31 -5.65 1.29 -15.78
C ILE A 31 -6.88 1.36 -16.70
N GLY A 32 -8.02 0.81 -16.28
CA GLY A 32 -9.26 0.87 -17.06
C GLY A 32 -9.81 2.30 -17.22
N ILE A 33 -9.62 3.17 -16.23
CA ILE A 33 -9.98 4.59 -16.34
C ILE A 33 -9.07 5.31 -17.35
N SER A 34 -7.78 5.00 -17.36
CA SER A 34 -6.83 5.53 -18.34
C SER A 34 -7.24 5.19 -19.77
N ASP A 35 -7.64 3.94 -20.01
CA ASP A 35 -8.14 3.48 -21.31
C ASP A 35 -9.47 4.20 -21.69
N ALA A 36 -10.40 4.31 -20.74
CA ALA A 36 -11.66 5.03 -20.97
C ALA A 36 -11.45 6.53 -21.26
N LEU A 37 -10.43 7.16 -20.66
CA LEU A 37 -10.09 8.55 -20.92
C LEU A 37 -9.58 8.81 -22.34
N GLU A 38 -9.04 7.80 -23.03
CA GLU A 38 -8.57 7.90 -24.42
C GLU A 38 -9.74 7.94 -25.42
N HIS A 39 -10.89 7.37 -25.05
CA HIS A 39 -12.04 7.19 -25.94
C HIS A 39 -13.24 8.08 -25.61
N VAL A 40 -13.21 8.84 -24.51
CA VAL A 40 -14.31 9.72 -24.11
C VAL A 40 -14.11 11.14 -24.62
N GLU A 41 -15.14 11.67 -25.30
CA GLU A 41 -15.15 13.07 -25.81
C GLU A 41 -15.84 14.06 -24.85
N SER A 42 -16.68 13.58 -23.92
CA SER A 42 -17.44 14.45 -23.02
C SER A 42 -16.56 15.03 -21.90
N GLU A 43 -16.38 16.35 -21.89
CA GLU A 43 -15.58 17.05 -20.86
C GLU A 43 -16.04 16.77 -19.42
N GLN A 44 -17.35 16.65 -19.18
CA GLN A 44 -17.88 16.35 -17.85
C GLN A 44 -17.47 14.95 -17.37
N VAL A 45 -17.49 13.98 -18.28
CA VAL A 45 -17.08 12.60 -18.01
C VAL A 45 -15.56 12.53 -17.80
N ILE A 46 -14.77 13.22 -18.64
CA ILE A 46 -13.31 13.32 -18.49
C ILE A 46 -12.94 13.86 -17.11
N ARG A 47 -13.56 14.96 -16.66
CA ARG A 47 -13.27 15.56 -15.36
C ARG A 47 -13.56 14.61 -14.20
N LYS A 48 -14.69 13.89 -14.27
CA LYS A 48 -15.08 12.91 -13.25
C LYS A 48 -14.12 11.72 -13.21
N LEU A 49 -13.73 11.20 -14.37
CA LEU A 49 -12.78 10.10 -14.49
C LEU A 49 -11.39 10.48 -13.98
N LYS A 50 -10.87 11.66 -14.35
CA LYS A 50 -9.58 12.16 -13.83
C LYS A 50 -9.58 12.32 -12.31
N GLN A 51 -10.66 12.82 -11.73
CA GLN A 51 -10.76 12.95 -10.28
C GLN A 51 -10.77 11.57 -9.59
N LYS A 52 -11.47 10.59 -10.17
CA LYS A 52 -11.53 9.22 -9.67
C LYS A 52 -10.14 8.57 -9.75
N ASP A 53 -9.47 8.68 -10.90
CA ASP A 53 -8.14 8.14 -11.13
C ASP A 53 -7.10 8.72 -10.18
N PHE A 54 -7.13 10.04 -9.96
CA PHE A 54 -6.25 10.71 -9.01
C PHE A 54 -6.40 10.15 -7.58
N LEU A 55 -7.62 9.94 -7.11
CA LEU A 55 -7.86 9.37 -5.78
C LEU A 55 -7.35 7.93 -5.69
N TYR A 56 -7.46 7.17 -6.77
CA TYR A 56 -7.00 5.78 -6.82
C TYR A 56 -5.48 5.71 -6.80
N MET A 57 -4.81 6.47 -7.67
CA MET A 57 -3.36 6.63 -7.67
C MET A 57 -2.84 7.04 -6.29
N LEU A 58 -3.48 8.03 -5.64
CA LEU A 58 -3.07 8.47 -4.31
C LEU A 58 -3.20 7.38 -3.26
N PHE A 59 -4.26 6.56 -3.32
CA PHE A 59 -4.40 5.40 -2.43
C PHE A 59 -3.32 4.36 -2.70
N ILE A 60 -3.08 4.02 -3.97
CA ILE A 60 -2.08 3.05 -4.38
C ILE A 60 -0.68 3.47 -3.93
N ASP A 61 -0.32 4.74 -4.14
CA ASP A 61 0.96 5.30 -3.71
C ASP A 61 1.13 5.19 -2.19
N ALA A 62 0.07 5.46 -1.42
CA ALA A 62 0.09 5.30 0.03
C ALA A 62 0.32 3.83 0.46
N VAL A 63 -0.29 2.86 -0.25
CA VAL A 63 -0.05 1.42 -0.01
C VAL A 63 1.40 1.05 -0.32
N LEU A 64 1.93 1.48 -1.47
CA LEU A 64 3.32 1.21 -1.85
C LEU A 64 4.32 1.80 -0.83
N ILE A 65 4.07 3.01 -0.36
CA ILE A 65 4.86 3.65 0.69
C ILE A 65 4.82 2.82 1.97
N LEU A 66 3.63 2.38 2.40
CA LEU A 66 3.45 1.54 3.59
C LEU A 66 4.24 0.23 3.48
N ASP A 67 4.15 -0.45 2.35
CA ASP A 67 4.86 -1.71 2.10
C ASP A 67 6.38 -1.49 2.10
N PHE A 68 6.86 -0.41 1.48
CA PHE A 68 8.27 -0.06 1.49
C PHE A 68 8.79 0.21 2.92
N PHE A 69 8.04 0.96 3.73
CA PHE A 69 8.37 1.17 5.14
C PHE A 69 8.40 -0.13 5.94
N LEU A 70 7.46 -1.06 5.68
CA LEU A 70 7.45 -2.37 6.33
C LEU A 70 8.70 -3.18 5.98
N VAL A 71 9.11 -3.22 4.71
CA VAL A 71 10.34 -3.89 4.27
C VAL A 71 11.56 -3.31 4.98
N LEU A 72 11.72 -1.99 4.98
CA LEU A 72 12.83 -1.32 5.68
C LEU A 72 12.83 -1.63 7.18
N PHE A 73 11.64 -1.63 7.81
CA PHE A 73 11.50 -1.96 9.22
C PHE A 73 11.91 -3.41 9.53
N PHE A 74 11.51 -4.37 8.69
CA PHE A 74 11.92 -5.76 8.84
C PHE A 74 13.43 -5.94 8.64
N LEU A 75 14.02 -5.29 7.63
CA LEU A 75 15.47 -5.30 7.41
C LEU A 75 16.23 -4.74 8.62
N PHE A 76 15.76 -3.63 9.17
CA PHE A 76 16.34 -3.02 10.37
C PHE A 76 16.30 -3.98 11.57
N ILE A 77 15.15 -4.63 11.84
CA ILE A 77 15.02 -5.60 12.92
C ILE A 77 15.93 -6.81 12.70
N ALA A 78 15.97 -7.34 11.47
CA ALA A 78 16.81 -8.48 11.13
C ALA A 78 18.29 -8.16 11.31
N GLY A 79 18.75 -7.03 10.77
CA GLY A 79 20.14 -6.56 10.93
C GLY A 79 20.51 -6.38 12.40
N ARG A 80 19.64 -5.75 13.21
CA ARG A 80 19.86 -5.61 14.65
C ARG A 80 20.00 -6.96 15.35
N LYS A 81 19.17 -7.94 15.02
CA LYS A 81 19.27 -9.29 15.59
C LYS A 81 20.57 -9.98 15.22
N ILE A 82 21.02 -9.86 13.97
CA ILE A 82 22.30 -10.42 13.50
C ILE A 82 23.46 -9.81 14.29
N VAL A 83 23.50 -8.48 14.41
CA VAL A 83 24.55 -7.78 15.18
C VAL A 83 24.56 -8.24 16.65
N GLN A 84 23.39 -8.37 17.28
CA GLN A 84 23.29 -8.88 18.65
C GLN A 84 23.80 -10.31 18.82
N LEU A 85 23.59 -11.17 17.83
CA LEU A 85 24.10 -12.55 17.86
C LEU A 85 25.62 -12.61 17.70
N ILE A 86 26.19 -11.71 16.89
CA ILE A 86 27.64 -11.62 16.68
C ILE A 86 28.33 -11.07 17.94
N ILE A 87 27.79 -10.02 18.56
CA ILE A 87 28.38 -9.39 19.76
C ILE A 87 28.23 -10.25 21.03
N LYS A 88 27.23 -11.15 21.08
CA LYS A 88 27.03 -12.07 22.21
C LYS A 88 27.89 -13.35 22.12
N LYS A 89 28.61 -13.57 21.01
CA LYS A 89 29.66 -14.58 20.90
C LYS A 89 31.01 -13.97 21.29
#